data_AF-A0A256FZF9-F1
#
_entry.id   AF-A0A256FZF9-F1
#
_cell.length_a   1.000
_cell.length_b   1.000
_cell.length_c   1.000
_cell.angle_alpha   90.00
_cell.angle_beta   90.00
_cell.angle_gamma   90.00
#
_symmetry.space_group_name_H-M   'P 1'
#
loop_
_entity.id
_entity.type
_entity.pdbx_description
1 polymer ?
#
loop_
_entity_poly.entity_id
_entity_poly.type
_entity_poly.pdbx_seq_one_letter_code
_entity_poly.pdbx_strand_id
1 'polypeptide(L)' 'MQYRENLRELSCCTDRDLSDLGISRDDIRRVAQEAAFV' A
#
# COMPACT_ATOMS: atom_id res chain seq x y z
N MET A 1 0.19 -1.51 -14.57
CA MET A 1 -1.14 -1.87 -14.03
C MET A 1 -1.04 -2.18 -12.53
N GLN A 2 0.01 -2.88 -12.09
CA GLN A 2 0.32 -3.23 -10.69
C GLN A 2 0.13 -2.10 -9.66
N TYR A 3 0.56 -0.87 -9.95
CA TYR A 3 0.41 0.27 -9.03
C TYR A 3 -1.05 0.50 -8.58
N ARG A 4 -2.01 0.48 -9.51
CA ARG A 4 -3.41 0.77 -9.20
C ARG A 4 -4.09 -0.32 -8.40
N GLU A 5 -3.68 -1.57 -8.64
CA GLU A 5 -4.14 -2.73 -7.90
C GLU A 5 -3.61 -2.69 -6.47
N ASN A 6 -2.29 -2.55 -6.31
CA ASN A 6 -1.64 -2.41 -5.00
C ASN A 6 -2.21 -1.24 -4.19
N LEU A 7 -2.45 -0.09 -4.85
CA LEU A 7 -3.05 1.07 -4.20
C LEU A 7 -4.46 0.76 -3.67
N ARG A 8 -5.27 0.05 -4.45
CA ARG A 8 -6.64 -0.31 -4.07
C ARG A 8 -6.65 -1.31 -2.92
N GLU A 9 -5.79 -2.32 -2.98
CA GLU A 9 -5.65 -3.32 -1.92
C GLU A 9 -5.21 -2.69 -0.61
N LEU A 10 -4.11 -1.92 -0.63
CA LEU A 10 -3.61 -1.22 0.56
C LEU A 10 -4.61 -0.20 1.10
N SER A 11 -5.38 0.46 0.24
CA SER A 11 -6.42 1.41 0.69
C SER A 11 -7.63 0.71 1.34
N CYS A 12 -7.86 -0.56 1.04
CA CYS A 12 -8.91 -1.38 1.66
C CYS A 12 -8.46 -1.98 3.01
N CYS A 13 -7.17 -2.01 3.31
CA CYS A 13 -6.65 -2.45 4.60
C CYS A 13 -7.07 -1.49 5.73
N THR A 14 -7.25 -2.05 6.93
CA THR A 14 -7.46 -1.24 8.14
C THR A 14 -6.15 -0.64 8.62
N ASP A 15 -6.23 0.38 9.48
CA ASP A 15 -5.02 0.98 10.08
C ASP A 15 -4.19 -0.04 10.86
N ARG A 16 -4.84 -1.05 11.45
CA ARG A 16 -4.15 -2.15 12.12
C ARG A 16 -3.40 -3.02 11.12
N ASP A 17 -4.06 -3.45 10.04
CA ASP A 17 -3.41 -4.28 9.01
C ASP A 17 -2.19 -3.56 8.41
N LEU A 18 -2.33 -2.25 8.14
CA LEU A 18 -1.23 -1.42 7.66
C LEU A 18 -0.12 -1.29 8.72
N SER A 19 -0.47 -1.05 9.98
CA SER A 19 0.49 -0.95 11.08
C SER A 19 1.24 -2.27 11.34
N ASP A 20 0.58 -3.42 11.20
CA ASP A 20 1.20 -4.74 11.36
C ASP A 20 2.24 -5.00 10.25
N LEU A 21 2.03 -4.42 9.07
CA LEU A 21 2.99 -4.41 7.97
C LEU A 21 4.05 -3.30 8.10
N GLY A 22 3.96 -2.44 9.11
CA GLY A 22 4.83 -1.28 9.28
C GLY A 22 4.59 -0.16 8.26
N ILE A 23 3.39 -0.10 7.67
CA ILE A 23 3.00 0.86 6.63
C ILE A 23 2.06 1.91 7.24
N SER A 24 2.33 3.20 7.00
CA SER A 24 1.37 4.27 7.28
C SER A 24 0.40 4.45 6.11
N ARG A 25 -0.82 4.95 6.36
CA ARG A 25 -1.78 5.31 5.30
C ARG A 25 -1.20 6.30 4.30
N ASP A 26 -0.40 7.24 4.77
CA ASP A 26 0.28 8.23 3.91
C ASP A 26 1.34 7.58 3.01
N ASP A 27 1.92 6.47 3.45
CA ASP A 27 2.94 5.70 2.70
C ASP A 27 2.34 4.79 1.63
N ILE A 28 1.02 4.53 1.63
CA ILE A 28 0.36 3.61 0.68
C ILE A 28 0.75 3.91 -0.77
N ARG A 29 0.80 5.19 -1.16
CA ARG A 29 1.18 5.58 -2.53
C ARG A 29 2.62 5.25 -2.84
N ARG A 30 3.54 5.50 -1.89
CA ARG A 30 4.96 5.22 -2.05
C ARG A 30 5.19 3.71 -2.16
N VAL A 31 4.59 2.92 -1.27
CA VAL A 31 4.73 1.46 -1.25
C VAL A 31 4.11 0.83 -2.50
N ALA A 32 2.91 1.27 -2.90
CA ALA A 32 2.28 0.80 -4.13
C ALA A 32 3.13 1.08 -5.37
N GLN A 33 3.86 2.21 -5.36
CA GLN A 33 4.78 2.59 -6.42
C GLN A 33 6.03 1.71 -6.41
N GLU A 34 6.71 1.59 -5.27
CA GLU A 34 7.89 0.72 -5.12
C GLU A 34 7.58 -0.72 -5.57
N ALA A 35 6.48 -1.30 -5.09
CA ALA A 35 6.07 -2.66 -5.46
C ALA A 35 5.68 -2.83 -6.95
N ALA A 36 5.41 -1.74 -7.67
CA ALA A 36 5.09 -1.78 -9.10
C ALA A 36 6.33 -1.62 -10.00
N PHE A 37 7.47 -1.21 -9.45
CA PHE A 37 8.73 -1.00 -10.16
C PHE A 37 9.84 -2.00 -9.79
N VAL A 38 9.55 -2.91 -8.86
CA VAL A 38 10.42 -4.03 -8.44
C VAL A 38 10.18 -5.27 -9.30
#